data_AF-A0A925K6I4-F1
#
_entry.id   AF-A0A925K6I4-F1
#
_cell.length_a   1.000
_cell.length_b   1.000
_cell.length_c   1.000
_cell.angle_alpha   90.00
_cell.angle_beta   90.00
_cell.angle_gamma   90.00
#
_symmetry.space_group_name_H-M   'P 1'
#
loop_
_entity.id
_entity.type
_entity.pdbx_description
1 polymer ?
#
loop_
_entity_poly.entity_id
_entity_poly.type
_entity_poly.pdbx_seq_one_letter_code
_entity_poly.pdbx_strand_id
1 'polypeptide(L)'
;MKTVLAVLFFSCASLISRGQNLPSSCTPTDTMALIYHNDACRLAIKRLNEIHSPLADSITIPEVFIDSLKRALYAIHNTQNLLVIDTIKEFFSYSNFLPGSDSTHFFSAGNSFDDAFVLKEVMVTIHNDTAWGAAWLAGNYYNTPNDSVNYLMNSHQLQVVLNSIQVNPNKTSYIIKSPRAINAKALAKKFEKFSGVGTGNAHPFTAANYFLNRNKRVLAEYQNGEINLSYSYGCGDCPSGCTYWRIWKFLIHANCSVDYISIQNYGNWFQWLSDPCLQYMQNIEMCPTVASAVIYAADHTVNVEYQWQISVDGINYNNINNNSNYTGVNTTTLHLNNIPSSWNGYKYSLLRNGQRLKVDYYIRFINNCINAVSTNWEDAGNWSCGVLPDSNTDVVIKQGTLYLNTNVSVRSITILPGASLNISPGALLTLLNE
;
A
#
# COMPACT_ATOMS: atom_id res chain seq x y z
N MET A 1 65.59 4.32 -11.88
CA MET A 1 64.19 3.96 -12.19
C MET A 1 63.59 3.20 -11.02
N LYS A 2 62.81 3.87 -10.15
CA LYS A 2 61.78 3.26 -9.29
C LYS A 2 60.67 4.31 -9.18
N THR A 3 59.59 4.10 -9.93
CA THR A 3 58.38 4.91 -9.93
C THR A 3 57.61 4.64 -8.64
N VAL A 4 57.46 5.66 -7.79
CA VAL A 4 56.59 5.60 -6.61
C VAL A 4 55.17 5.91 -7.07
N LEU A 5 54.29 4.91 -7.01
CA LEU A 5 52.87 5.03 -7.32
C LEU A 5 52.19 5.69 -6.10
N ALA A 6 51.76 6.94 -6.23
CA ALA A 6 50.93 7.59 -5.22
C ALA A 6 49.51 7.01 -5.29
N VAL A 7 49.19 6.12 -4.34
CA VAL A 7 47.83 5.60 -4.15
C VAL A 7 47.03 6.69 -3.44
N LEU A 8 46.23 7.43 -4.21
CA LEU A 8 45.19 8.31 -3.68
C LEU A 8 44.11 7.44 -3.02
N PHE A 9 44.10 7.41 -1.69
CA PHE A 9 42.96 6.92 -0.93
C PHE A 9 41.78 7.87 -1.16
N PHE A 10 40.88 7.50 -2.08
CA PHE A 10 39.53 8.06 -2.09
C PHE A 10 38.82 7.56 -0.83
N SER A 11 38.79 8.38 0.23
CA SER A 11 37.80 8.20 1.28
C SER A 11 36.43 8.43 0.64
N CYS A 12 35.69 7.34 0.40
CA CYS A 12 34.29 7.40 0.05
C CYS A 12 33.53 7.93 1.27
N ALA A 13 33.52 9.25 1.44
CA ALA A 13 32.50 9.88 2.24
C ALA A 13 31.19 9.64 1.48
N SER A 14 30.39 8.71 1.98
CA SER A 14 29.01 8.53 1.54
C SER A 14 28.32 9.88 1.68
N LEU A 15 28.18 10.60 0.57
CA LEU A 15 27.21 11.68 0.46
C LEU A 15 25.87 11.00 0.68
N ILE A 16 25.36 11.11 1.90
CA ILE A 16 23.98 10.80 2.22
C ILE A 16 23.18 11.82 1.40
N SER A 17 22.77 11.41 0.21
CA SER A 17 21.68 12.03 -0.51
C SER A 17 20.50 12.03 0.45
N ARG A 18 20.27 13.14 1.16
CA ARG A 18 19.08 13.29 1.98
C ARG A 18 17.89 13.14 1.03
N GLY A 19 17.03 12.17 1.32
CA GLY A 19 15.76 12.05 0.62
C GLY A 19 15.03 13.39 0.70
N GLN A 20 14.21 13.69 -0.30
CA GLN A 20 13.38 14.89 -0.26
C GLN A 20 12.47 14.80 0.97
N ASN A 21 12.61 15.75 1.91
CA ASN A 21 11.74 15.82 3.08
C ASN A 21 10.38 16.35 2.65
N LEU A 22 9.39 15.46 2.64
CA LEU A 22 8.04 15.76 2.20
C LEU A 22 7.19 16.12 3.42
N PRO A 23 6.49 17.27 3.39
CA PRO A 23 5.54 17.62 4.43
C PRO A 23 4.39 16.61 4.43
N SER A 24 3.98 16.18 5.61
CA SER A 24 2.86 15.25 5.81
C SER A 24 2.26 15.40 7.22
N SER A 25 1.22 14.63 7.52
CA SER A 25 0.54 14.62 8.82
C SER A 25 0.35 13.19 9.33
N CYS A 26 0.53 12.98 10.65
CA CYS A 26 0.12 11.73 11.30
C CYS A 26 -1.35 11.72 11.74
N THR A 27 -2.15 12.73 11.40
CA THR A 27 -3.56 12.76 11.79
C THR A 27 -4.40 11.91 10.84
N PRO A 28 -5.16 10.92 11.34
CA PRO A 28 -6.05 10.16 10.49
C PRO A 28 -7.28 10.99 10.08
N THR A 29 -7.84 10.71 8.91
CA THR A 29 -9.27 10.94 8.66
C THR A 29 -10.09 9.79 9.27
N ASP A 30 -11.39 9.97 9.51
CA ASP A 30 -12.22 8.98 10.20
C ASP A 30 -12.20 7.59 9.54
N THR A 31 -12.15 7.54 8.21
CA THR A 31 -12.06 6.30 7.44
C THR A 31 -10.67 5.67 7.53
N MET A 32 -9.58 6.46 7.50
CA MET A 32 -8.20 5.97 7.64
C MET A 32 -7.94 5.29 8.98
N ALA A 33 -8.55 5.80 10.06
CA ALA A 33 -8.36 5.27 11.40
C ALA A 33 -8.80 3.79 11.50
N LEU A 34 -9.94 3.46 10.89
CA LEU A 34 -10.51 2.11 10.84
C LEU A 34 -9.69 1.20 9.93
N ILE A 35 -9.24 1.74 8.79
CA ILE A 35 -8.50 1.06 7.74
C ILE A 35 -7.14 0.55 8.23
N TYR A 36 -6.30 1.42 8.79
CA TYR A 36 -4.93 1.07 9.15
C TYR A 36 -4.77 0.46 10.54
N HIS A 37 -5.83 0.41 11.36
CA HIS A 37 -5.71 -0.12 12.72
C HIS A 37 -5.25 -1.59 12.73
N ASN A 38 -5.88 -2.45 11.92
CA ASN A 38 -5.48 -3.86 11.86
C ASN A 38 -4.06 -4.02 11.30
N ASP A 39 -3.66 -3.22 10.31
CA ASP A 39 -2.32 -3.24 9.76
C ASP A 39 -1.25 -2.82 10.78
N ALA A 40 -1.53 -1.77 11.55
CA ALA A 40 -0.69 -1.34 12.67
C ALA A 40 -0.59 -2.44 13.74
N CYS A 41 -1.68 -3.14 14.06
CA CYS A 41 -1.68 -4.27 14.97
C CYS A 41 -0.76 -5.40 14.50
N ARG A 42 -0.74 -5.74 13.20
CA ARG A 42 0.16 -6.76 12.65
C ARG A 42 1.63 -6.37 12.80
N LEU A 43 1.95 -5.14 12.39
CA LEU A 43 3.31 -4.60 12.50
C LEU A 43 3.74 -4.50 13.97
N ALA A 44 2.81 -4.23 14.89
CA ALA A 44 3.08 -4.17 16.33
C ALA A 44 3.43 -5.57 16.88
N ILE A 45 2.68 -6.61 16.51
CA ILE A 45 3.02 -7.99 16.89
C ILE A 45 4.38 -8.39 16.32
N LYS A 46 4.67 -8.07 15.06
CA LYS A 46 5.99 -8.32 14.45
C LYS A 46 7.10 -7.67 15.27
N ARG A 47 6.98 -6.38 15.57
CA ARG A 47 7.95 -5.64 16.37
C ARG A 47 8.14 -6.23 17.76
N LEU A 48 7.06 -6.58 18.45
CA LEU A 48 7.13 -7.20 19.79
C LEU A 48 7.97 -8.48 19.77
N ASN A 49 7.83 -9.30 18.72
CA ASN A 49 8.63 -10.50 18.55
C ASN A 49 10.09 -10.17 18.21
N GLU A 50 10.34 -9.23 17.29
CA GLU A 50 11.70 -8.83 16.89
C GLU A 50 12.53 -8.29 18.06
N ILE A 51 11.92 -7.50 18.92
CA ILE A 51 12.58 -6.95 20.11
C ILE A 51 12.57 -7.91 21.31
N HIS A 52 12.06 -9.13 21.13
CA HIS A 52 11.91 -10.13 22.19
C HIS A 52 11.19 -9.57 23.43
N SER A 53 10.13 -8.78 23.21
CA SER A 53 9.38 -8.13 24.28
C SER A 53 8.72 -9.16 25.19
N PRO A 54 8.67 -8.94 26.52
CA PRO A 54 7.88 -9.78 27.42
C PRO A 54 6.37 -9.75 27.10
N LEU A 55 5.93 -8.77 26.30
CA LEU A 55 4.54 -8.63 25.85
C LEU A 55 4.27 -9.35 24.52
N ALA A 56 5.25 -10.04 23.92
CA ALA A 56 5.08 -10.72 22.63
C ALA A 56 4.03 -11.84 22.66
N ASP A 57 3.85 -12.49 23.82
CA ASP A 57 2.83 -13.52 24.06
C ASP A 57 1.54 -12.97 24.72
N SER A 58 1.37 -11.65 24.74
CA SER A 58 0.10 -11.03 25.19
C SER A 58 -0.98 -11.18 24.11
N ILE A 59 -2.20 -11.56 24.53
CA ILE A 59 -3.39 -11.58 23.64
C ILE A 59 -3.73 -10.16 23.20
N THR A 60 -3.77 -9.24 24.17
CA THR A 60 -3.99 -7.81 23.91
C THR A 60 -2.69 -7.19 23.42
N ILE A 61 -2.73 -6.57 22.25
CA ILE A 61 -1.59 -5.90 21.66
C ILE A 61 -1.44 -4.53 22.36
N PRO A 62 -0.28 -4.16 22.92
CA PRO A 62 -0.15 -2.92 23.67
C PRO A 62 -0.25 -1.69 22.75
N GLU A 63 -1.11 -0.74 23.12
CA GLU A 63 -1.46 0.44 22.31
C GLU A 63 -0.25 1.28 21.92
N VAL A 64 0.75 1.42 22.80
CA VAL A 64 1.97 2.20 22.49
C VAL A 64 2.68 1.73 21.22
N PHE A 65 2.64 0.42 20.93
CA PHE A 65 3.23 -0.11 19.70
C PHE A 65 2.34 0.15 18.49
N ILE A 66 1.01 0.06 18.66
CA ILE A 66 0.01 0.33 17.62
C ILE A 66 0.07 1.80 17.20
N ASP A 67 0.09 2.73 18.15
CA ASP A 67 0.04 4.18 17.90
C ASP A 67 1.23 4.67 17.09
N SER A 68 2.43 4.19 17.41
CA SER A 68 3.64 4.56 16.66
C SER A 68 3.55 4.16 15.17
N LEU A 69 2.97 2.99 14.91
CA LEU A 69 2.80 2.44 13.56
C LEU A 69 1.65 3.09 12.81
N LYS A 70 0.53 3.35 13.49
CA LYS A 70 -0.58 4.15 12.96
C LYS A 70 -0.07 5.50 12.46
N ARG A 71 0.67 6.22 13.30
CA ARG A 71 1.26 7.51 12.95
C ARG A 71 2.11 7.44 11.67
N ALA A 72 2.95 6.41 11.55
CA ALA A 72 3.77 6.21 10.36
C ALA A 72 2.96 5.88 9.09
N LEU A 73 1.96 5.00 9.21
CA LEU A 73 1.07 4.65 8.10
C LEU A 73 0.24 5.87 7.64
N TYR A 74 -0.24 6.67 8.59
CA TYR A 74 -0.96 7.92 8.28
C TYR A 74 -0.05 8.95 7.63
N ALA A 75 1.19 9.10 8.09
CA ALA A 75 2.14 10.00 7.46
C ALA A 75 2.37 9.62 5.99
N ILE A 76 2.61 8.35 5.66
CA ILE A 76 2.74 7.92 4.26
C ILE A 76 1.46 8.21 3.45
N HIS A 77 0.30 7.91 4.01
CA HIS A 77 -0.97 8.13 3.32
C HIS A 77 -1.26 9.62 3.08
N ASN A 78 -0.97 10.47 4.07
CA ASN A 78 -1.22 11.90 4.00
C ASN A 78 -0.14 12.66 3.22
N THR A 79 0.98 12.01 2.87
CA THR A 79 1.97 12.60 1.98
C THR A 79 1.31 12.83 0.62
N GLN A 80 1.24 14.09 0.20
CA GLN A 80 0.69 14.47 -1.10
C GLN A 80 1.80 14.62 -2.15
N ASN A 81 1.42 14.56 -3.42
CA ASN A 81 2.24 14.98 -4.57
C ASN A 81 3.55 14.24 -4.74
N LEU A 82 3.53 12.94 -4.45
CA LEU A 82 4.60 12.05 -4.86
C LEU A 82 3.98 10.89 -5.63
N LEU A 83 4.35 10.76 -6.90
CA LEU A 83 3.90 9.69 -7.81
C LEU A 83 4.07 8.30 -7.21
N VAL A 84 5.10 8.15 -6.41
CA VAL A 84 5.39 6.92 -5.70
C VAL A 84 4.33 6.62 -4.62
N ILE A 85 3.86 7.64 -3.90
CA ILE A 85 2.79 7.48 -2.90
C ILE A 85 1.47 7.15 -3.60
N ASP A 86 1.15 7.79 -4.71
CA ASP A 86 -0.07 7.47 -5.48
C ASP A 86 -0.04 6.02 -5.98
N THR A 87 1.11 5.58 -6.50
CA THR A 87 1.34 4.18 -6.89
C THR A 87 1.14 3.21 -5.72
N ILE A 88 1.63 3.55 -4.53
CA ILE A 88 1.44 2.72 -3.32
C ILE A 88 -0.03 2.72 -2.89
N LYS A 89 -0.66 3.89 -2.83
CA LYS A 89 -2.08 4.00 -2.50
C LYS A 89 -2.88 3.11 -3.42
N GLU A 90 -2.53 3.06 -4.70
CA GLU A 90 -3.17 2.20 -5.67
C GLU A 90 -2.95 0.71 -5.43
N PHE A 91 -1.69 0.25 -5.32
CA PHE A 91 -1.41 -1.17 -5.09
C PHE A 91 -1.97 -1.66 -3.75
N PHE A 92 -2.05 -0.80 -2.76
CA PHE A 92 -2.53 -1.10 -1.42
C PHE A 92 -3.96 -0.57 -1.18
N SER A 93 -4.68 -0.19 -2.25
CA SER A 93 -6.06 0.34 -2.21
C SER A 93 -7.14 -0.73 -1.99
N TYR A 94 -8.33 -0.22 -1.67
CA TYR A 94 -9.51 -0.82 -1.03
C TYR A 94 -10.40 -1.76 -1.88
N SER A 95 -10.13 -1.98 -3.17
CA SER A 95 -11.17 -2.44 -4.12
C SER A 95 -11.81 -3.84 -3.92
N ASN A 96 -11.46 -4.61 -2.87
CA ASN A 96 -11.98 -5.97 -2.65
C ASN A 96 -12.48 -6.28 -1.23
N PHE A 97 -12.95 -5.30 -0.45
CA PHE A 97 -13.50 -5.62 0.87
C PHE A 97 -14.95 -6.10 0.81
N LEU A 98 -15.14 -7.38 1.15
CA LEU A 98 -16.44 -7.92 1.52
C LEU A 98 -16.81 -7.39 2.92
N PRO A 99 -18.06 -6.98 3.16
CA PRO A 99 -18.52 -6.65 4.51
C PRO A 99 -18.23 -7.81 5.48
N GLY A 100 -17.44 -7.55 6.53
CA GLY A 100 -17.06 -8.55 7.53
C GLY A 100 -15.75 -9.29 7.28
N SER A 101 -14.99 -9.00 6.22
CA SER A 101 -13.61 -9.47 6.10
C SER A 101 -12.61 -8.55 6.82
N ASP A 102 -11.57 -9.13 7.39
CA ASP A 102 -10.50 -8.40 8.06
C ASP A 102 -9.86 -7.41 7.07
N SER A 103 -9.93 -6.11 7.37
CA SER A 103 -9.35 -5.05 6.53
C SER A 103 -7.82 -5.15 6.48
N THR A 104 -7.28 -6.03 5.64
CA THR A 104 -5.84 -6.22 5.48
C THR A 104 -5.39 -5.58 4.16
N HIS A 105 -4.57 -4.53 4.22
CA HIS A 105 -4.02 -3.93 2.99
C HIS A 105 -2.77 -4.69 2.51
N PHE A 106 -2.12 -5.42 3.40
CA PHE A 106 -0.91 -6.18 3.11
C PHE A 106 -0.74 -7.41 4.00
N PHE A 107 0.08 -8.34 3.51
CA PHE A 107 0.64 -9.43 4.28
C PHE A 107 1.88 -8.93 5.05
N SER A 108 1.83 -8.93 6.39
CA SER A 108 3.01 -8.66 7.20
C SER A 108 3.88 -9.92 7.19
N ALA A 109 5.02 -9.85 6.50
CA ALA A 109 5.88 -11.02 6.29
C ALA A 109 6.58 -11.45 7.58
N GLY A 110 6.41 -12.72 7.95
CA GLY A 110 7.56 -13.53 8.36
C GLY A 110 7.88 -14.58 7.30
N ASN A 111 8.88 -15.41 7.58
CA ASN A 111 9.54 -16.27 6.60
C ASN A 111 8.73 -17.53 6.24
N SER A 112 7.58 -17.76 6.89
CA SER A 112 6.78 -18.98 6.74
C SER A 112 5.28 -18.72 6.78
N PHE A 113 4.49 -19.73 6.37
CA PHE A 113 3.02 -19.74 6.44
C PHE A 113 2.48 -19.50 7.86
N ASP A 114 3.29 -19.83 8.89
CA ASP A 114 2.99 -19.69 10.31
C ASP A 114 3.29 -18.29 10.90
N ASP A 115 3.84 -17.38 10.08
CA ASP A 115 4.18 -16.02 10.47
C ASP A 115 3.22 -14.97 9.93
N ALA A 116 2.10 -15.38 9.30
CA ALA A 116 0.99 -14.48 9.10
C ALA A 116 0.58 -14.00 10.49
N PHE A 117 0.79 -12.72 10.82
CA PHE A 117 0.36 -12.13 12.08
C PHE A 117 -1.17 -12.02 12.08
N VAL A 118 -1.84 -13.17 12.14
CA VAL A 118 -3.28 -13.32 12.05
C VAL A 118 -3.90 -12.57 13.23
N LEU A 119 -4.96 -11.84 12.91
CA LEU A 119 -5.73 -11.13 13.89
C LEU A 119 -7.10 -11.80 14.03
N LYS A 120 -7.70 -11.59 15.20
CA LYS A 120 -9.11 -11.85 15.51
C LYS A 120 -9.58 -13.30 15.53
N GLU A 121 -9.00 -14.22 14.77
CA GLU A 121 -9.55 -15.58 14.62
C GLU A 121 -8.55 -16.68 14.99
N VAL A 122 -9.02 -17.66 15.76
CA VAL A 122 -8.30 -18.90 16.06
C VAL A 122 -9.19 -20.09 15.79
N MET A 123 -8.59 -21.18 15.34
CA MET A 123 -9.24 -22.49 15.28
C MET A 123 -8.77 -23.28 16.49
N VAL A 124 -9.74 -23.82 17.24
CA VAL A 124 -9.49 -24.60 18.45
C VAL A 124 -10.22 -25.92 18.35
N THR A 125 -9.48 -27.01 18.44
CA THR A 125 -9.99 -28.37 18.50
C THR A 125 -10.17 -28.78 19.96
N ILE A 126 -11.42 -29.03 20.33
CA ILE A 126 -11.81 -29.34 21.70
C ILE A 126 -12.17 -30.82 21.78
N HIS A 127 -11.59 -31.50 22.75
CA HIS A 127 -11.86 -32.88 23.09
C HIS A 127 -13.07 -32.97 24.02
N ASN A 128 -13.95 -33.94 23.79
CA ASN A 128 -15.15 -34.15 24.59
C ASN A 128 -14.95 -35.06 25.80
N ASP A 129 -13.72 -35.53 26.05
CA ASP A 129 -13.34 -36.37 27.20
C ASP A 129 -13.22 -35.57 28.51
N THR A 130 -13.25 -34.23 28.44
CA THR A 130 -13.27 -33.34 29.60
C THR A 130 -14.67 -32.83 29.90
N ALA A 131 -14.99 -32.60 31.18
CA ALA A 131 -16.30 -32.09 31.60
C ALA A 131 -16.65 -30.74 30.95
N TRP A 132 -15.67 -29.85 30.77
CA TRP A 132 -15.89 -28.58 30.09
C TRP A 132 -15.97 -28.73 28.57
N GLY A 133 -15.22 -29.65 27.97
CA GLY A 133 -15.35 -29.97 26.55
C GLY A 133 -16.73 -30.52 26.21
N ALA A 134 -17.28 -31.43 27.03
CA ALA A 134 -18.65 -31.91 26.89
C ALA A 134 -19.69 -30.77 27.02
N ALA A 135 -19.51 -29.87 28.00
CA ALA A 135 -20.37 -28.70 28.16
C ALA A 135 -20.28 -27.75 26.94
N TRP A 136 -19.08 -27.58 26.37
CA TRP A 136 -18.85 -26.80 25.15
C TRP A 136 -19.57 -27.39 23.95
N LEU A 137 -19.50 -28.70 23.74
CA LEU A 137 -20.23 -29.39 22.66
C LEU A 137 -21.75 -29.22 22.79
N ALA A 138 -22.26 -29.12 24.02
CA ALA A 138 -23.67 -28.81 24.30
C ALA A 138 -24.05 -27.33 24.11
N GLY A 139 -23.12 -26.48 23.67
CA GLY A 139 -23.36 -25.06 23.39
C GLY A 139 -23.08 -24.10 24.56
N ASN A 140 -22.56 -24.59 25.69
CA ASN A 140 -22.32 -23.76 26.89
C ASN A 140 -20.99 -23.01 26.83
N TYR A 141 -20.72 -22.26 25.75
CA TYR A 141 -19.40 -21.67 25.44
C TYR A 141 -18.85 -20.68 26.47
N TYR A 142 -19.70 -20.06 27.27
CA TYR A 142 -19.33 -19.07 28.29
C TYR A 142 -19.61 -19.54 29.72
N ASN A 143 -20.13 -20.76 29.87
CA ASN A 143 -20.58 -21.31 31.15
C ASN A 143 -20.25 -22.80 31.23
N THR A 144 -18.96 -23.11 31.14
CA THR A 144 -18.45 -24.46 31.32
C THR A 144 -18.00 -24.69 32.76
N PRO A 145 -17.81 -25.94 33.21
CA PRO A 145 -17.12 -26.27 34.46
C PRO A 145 -15.67 -25.76 34.60
N ASN A 146 -15.09 -25.13 33.56
CA ASN A 146 -13.74 -24.58 33.59
C ASN A 146 -13.78 -23.03 33.61
N ASP A 147 -13.64 -22.46 34.79
CA ASP A 147 -13.68 -21.00 34.99
C ASP A 147 -12.60 -20.25 34.20
N SER A 148 -11.44 -20.88 33.94
CA SER A 148 -10.37 -20.24 33.17
C SER A 148 -10.72 -20.13 31.69
N VAL A 149 -11.44 -21.12 31.14
CA VAL A 149 -11.99 -21.05 29.77
C VAL A 149 -13.06 -19.96 29.71
N ASN A 150 -13.97 -19.95 30.67
CA ASN A 150 -15.04 -18.93 30.74
C ASN A 150 -14.45 -17.52 30.86
N TYR A 151 -13.45 -17.34 31.72
CA TYR A 151 -12.74 -16.07 31.89
C TYR A 151 -12.09 -15.62 30.59
N LEU A 152 -11.37 -16.50 29.90
CA LEU A 152 -10.71 -16.17 28.63
C LEU A 152 -11.72 -15.73 27.54
N MET A 153 -12.85 -16.44 27.46
CA MET A 153 -13.93 -16.10 26.51
C MET A 153 -14.55 -14.74 26.83
N ASN A 154 -14.86 -14.47 28.10
CA ASN A 154 -15.50 -13.22 28.53
C ASN A 154 -14.54 -12.02 28.48
N SER A 155 -13.30 -12.16 28.95
CA SER A 155 -12.33 -11.06 29.07
C SER A 155 -11.93 -10.47 27.72
N HIS A 156 -12.02 -11.26 26.64
CA HIS A 156 -11.73 -10.84 25.27
C HIS A 156 -12.96 -10.79 24.36
N GLN A 157 -14.17 -10.94 24.91
CA GLN A 157 -15.44 -10.91 24.17
C GLN A 157 -15.44 -11.89 22.98
N LEU A 158 -14.83 -13.06 23.15
CA LEU A 158 -14.65 -14.05 22.09
C LEU A 158 -15.98 -14.70 21.73
N GLN A 159 -16.22 -14.93 20.44
CA GLN A 159 -17.46 -15.50 19.90
C GLN A 159 -17.17 -16.78 19.13
N VAL A 160 -17.94 -17.82 19.39
CA VAL A 160 -17.87 -19.09 18.64
C VAL A 160 -18.68 -18.97 17.36
N VAL A 161 -18.05 -19.28 16.22
CA VAL A 161 -18.76 -19.41 14.94
C VAL A 161 -19.49 -20.74 14.93
N LEU A 162 -20.80 -20.71 14.70
CA LEU A 162 -21.68 -21.89 14.69
C LEU A 162 -21.53 -22.74 13.42
N ASN A 163 -20.28 -22.98 12.99
CA ASN A 163 -19.91 -23.83 11.86
C ASN A 163 -18.70 -24.68 12.27
N SER A 164 -18.92 -25.60 13.22
CA SER A 164 -17.89 -26.47 13.77
C SER A 164 -17.58 -27.64 12.83
N ILE A 165 -16.32 -28.09 12.82
CA ILE A 165 -15.86 -29.20 12.00
C ILE A 165 -15.59 -30.38 12.93
N GLN A 166 -16.36 -31.46 12.81
CA GLN A 166 -16.09 -32.68 13.55
C GLN A 166 -14.84 -33.34 12.96
N VAL A 167 -13.77 -33.45 13.76
CA VAL A 167 -12.52 -34.10 13.35
C VAL A 167 -12.66 -35.61 13.48
N ASN A 168 -13.22 -36.06 14.60
CA ASN A 168 -13.58 -37.46 14.86
C ASN A 168 -14.66 -37.50 15.98
N PRO A 169 -15.16 -38.68 16.40
CA PRO A 169 -16.18 -38.78 17.45
C PRO A 169 -15.83 -38.10 18.78
N ASN A 170 -14.55 -37.90 19.06
CA ASN A 170 -14.06 -37.37 20.34
C ASN A 170 -13.51 -35.93 20.24
N LYS A 171 -13.46 -35.34 19.05
CA LYS A 171 -12.83 -34.03 18.80
C LYS A 171 -13.62 -33.20 17.80
N THR A 172 -13.83 -31.95 18.14
CA THR A 172 -14.53 -30.98 17.29
C THR A 172 -13.74 -29.67 17.23
N SER A 173 -13.50 -29.17 16.03
CA SER A 173 -12.85 -27.88 15.79
C SER A 173 -13.87 -26.75 15.69
N TYR A 174 -13.59 -25.66 16.39
CA TYR A 174 -14.39 -24.44 16.40
C TYR A 174 -13.55 -23.27 15.92
N ILE A 175 -14.15 -22.39 15.14
CA ILE A 175 -13.57 -21.07 14.88
C ILE A 175 -14.06 -20.15 16.00
N ILE A 176 -13.12 -19.51 16.68
CA ILE A 176 -13.38 -18.53 17.74
C ILE A 176 -12.88 -17.17 17.24
N LYS A 177 -13.77 -16.19 17.21
CA LYS A 177 -13.52 -14.84 16.71
C LYS A 177 -13.53 -13.81 17.83
N SER A 178 -12.68 -12.80 17.72
CA SER A 178 -12.67 -11.61 18.55
C SER A 178 -13.25 -10.42 17.78
N PRO A 179 -14.08 -9.57 18.40
CA PRO A 179 -14.55 -8.34 17.78
C PRO A 179 -13.44 -7.30 17.61
N ARG A 180 -12.32 -7.45 18.32
CA ARG A 180 -11.16 -6.54 18.30
C ARG A 180 -9.93 -7.25 17.75
N ALA A 181 -9.01 -6.48 17.16
CA ALA A 181 -7.69 -6.97 16.79
C ALA A 181 -6.95 -7.52 18.03
N ILE A 182 -6.55 -8.78 17.97
CA ILE A 182 -5.82 -9.49 19.02
C ILE A 182 -4.69 -10.31 18.40
N ASN A 183 -3.68 -10.63 19.19
CA ASN A 183 -2.64 -11.57 18.80
C ASN A 183 -3.20 -13.00 18.81
N ALA A 184 -3.64 -13.48 17.64
CA ALA A 184 -4.26 -14.79 17.52
C ALA A 184 -3.31 -15.93 17.90
N LYS A 185 -2.00 -15.78 17.67
CA LYS A 185 -0.98 -16.76 18.07
C LYS A 185 -0.87 -16.88 19.58
N ALA A 186 -0.88 -15.75 20.28
CA ALA A 186 -0.93 -15.74 21.76
C ALA A 186 -2.23 -16.35 22.29
N LEU A 187 -3.38 -16.04 21.66
CA LEU A 187 -4.66 -16.64 22.03
C LEU A 187 -4.67 -18.16 21.82
N ALA A 188 -4.20 -18.64 20.67
CA ALA A 188 -4.07 -20.06 20.39
C ALA A 188 -3.22 -20.78 21.45
N LYS A 189 -2.02 -20.24 21.75
CA LYS A 189 -1.15 -20.77 22.82
C LYS A 189 -1.83 -20.80 24.20
N LYS A 190 -2.78 -19.91 24.48
CA LYS A 190 -3.55 -19.90 25.74
C LYS A 190 -4.58 -21.02 25.75
N PHE A 191 -5.26 -21.28 24.63
CA PHE A 191 -6.15 -22.42 24.49
C PHE A 191 -5.44 -23.77 24.61
N GLU A 192 -4.25 -23.93 24.02
CA GLU A 192 -3.48 -25.19 24.09
C GLU A 192 -3.15 -25.60 25.54
N LYS A 193 -3.14 -24.66 26.48
CA LYS A 193 -2.87 -24.92 27.91
C LYS A 193 -4.05 -25.55 28.65
N PHE A 194 -5.26 -25.51 28.10
CA PHE A 194 -6.40 -26.15 28.74
C PHE A 194 -6.37 -27.66 28.49
N SER A 195 -6.53 -28.43 29.57
CA SER A 195 -6.82 -29.87 29.47
C SER A 195 -8.07 -30.04 28.61
N GLY A 196 -8.04 -30.81 27.53
CA GLY A 196 -9.14 -30.92 26.56
C GLY A 196 -8.94 -30.13 25.27
N VAL A 197 -7.84 -29.37 25.13
CA VAL A 197 -7.33 -28.90 23.83
C VAL A 197 -5.97 -29.54 23.60
N GLY A 198 -4.97 -29.18 24.40
CA GLY A 198 -3.60 -29.69 24.28
C GLY A 198 -2.81 -29.11 23.10
N THR A 199 -1.51 -29.40 23.08
CA THR A 199 -0.56 -28.88 22.07
C THR A 199 -0.93 -29.32 20.65
N GLY A 200 -0.86 -28.40 19.70
CA GLY A 200 -1.16 -28.62 18.28
C GLY A 200 -2.66 -28.55 17.95
N ASN A 201 -3.53 -28.40 18.96
CA ASN A 201 -4.98 -28.35 18.78
C ASN A 201 -5.55 -26.93 18.82
N ALA A 202 -4.71 -25.89 18.88
CA ALA A 202 -5.15 -24.53 18.60
C ALA A 202 -4.13 -23.79 17.74
N HIS A 203 -4.61 -23.07 16.72
CA HIS A 203 -3.76 -22.30 15.82
C HIS A 203 -4.50 -21.06 15.32
N PRO A 204 -3.77 -20.01 14.91
CA PRO A 204 -4.40 -18.87 14.25
C PRO A 204 -5.15 -19.32 12.99
N PHE A 205 -6.38 -18.84 12.82
CA PHE A 205 -7.21 -19.24 11.68
C PHE A 205 -7.17 -18.16 10.59
N THR A 206 -6.70 -18.52 9.40
CA THR A 206 -6.76 -17.64 8.23
C THR A 206 -7.86 -18.09 7.28
N ALA A 207 -8.88 -17.25 7.08
CA ALA A 207 -9.81 -17.46 5.98
C ALA A 207 -9.09 -17.34 4.62
N ALA A 208 -9.64 -17.96 3.58
CA ALA A 208 -9.05 -17.99 2.23
C ALA A 208 -8.72 -16.60 1.62
N ASN A 209 -9.27 -15.51 2.16
CA ASN A 209 -8.95 -14.15 1.73
C ASN A 209 -7.51 -13.72 2.08
N TYR A 210 -6.81 -14.39 3.00
CA TYR A 210 -5.38 -14.15 3.27
C TYR A 210 -4.48 -14.47 2.07
N PHE A 211 -4.91 -15.36 1.18
CA PHE A 211 -4.16 -15.72 -0.03
C PHE A 211 -4.16 -14.60 -1.07
N LEU A 212 -5.12 -13.66 -1.01
CA LEU A 212 -5.32 -12.61 -2.02
C LEU A 212 -4.30 -11.46 -1.93
N ASN A 213 -3.66 -11.26 -0.76
CA ASN A 213 -2.74 -10.15 -0.52
C ASN A 213 -1.27 -10.60 -0.29
N ARG A 214 -0.90 -11.84 -0.62
CA ARG A 214 0.49 -12.34 -0.42
C ARG A 214 1.54 -11.61 -1.25
N ASN A 215 1.09 -10.95 -2.31
CA ASN A 215 1.91 -10.11 -3.15
C ASN A 215 2.04 -8.67 -2.61
N LYS A 216 1.41 -8.32 -1.50
CA LYS A 216 1.53 -7.00 -0.87
C LYS A 216 2.20 -7.19 0.47
N ARG A 217 3.32 -6.51 0.73
CA ARG A 217 4.01 -6.56 2.03
C ARG A 217 4.31 -5.16 2.52
N VAL A 218 4.21 -4.97 3.83
CA VAL A 218 4.75 -3.78 4.50
C VAL A 218 5.63 -4.24 5.65
N LEU A 219 6.82 -3.64 5.74
CA LEU A 219 7.79 -3.85 6.80
C LEU A 219 8.06 -2.52 7.47
N ALA A 220 8.19 -2.54 8.80
CA ALA A 220 8.57 -1.40 9.61
C ALA A 220 9.87 -1.73 10.36
N GLU A 221 10.89 -0.92 10.15
CA GLU A 221 12.15 -0.98 10.88
C GLU A 221 12.34 0.31 11.69
N TYR A 222 13.01 0.22 12.83
CA TYR A 222 13.09 1.32 13.79
C TYR A 222 14.55 1.72 13.99
N GLN A 223 14.84 3.01 13.79
CA GLN A 223 16.19 3.56 13.98
C GLN A 223 16.07 4.96 14.59
N ASN A 224 16.73 5.20 15.72
CA ASN A 224 16.86 6.53 16.34
C ASN A 224 15.56 7.34 16.52
N GLY A 225 14.44 6.68 16.84
CA GLY A 225 13.14 7.35 17.02
C GLY A 225 12.36 7.62 15.72
N GLU A 226 12.92 7.18 14.58
CA GLU A 226 12.32 7.23 13.26
C GLU A 226 11.89 5.82 12.82
N ILE A 227 10.98 5.77 11.84
CA ILE A 227 10.43 4.52 11.33
C ILE A 227 10.72 4.43 9.84
N ASN A 228 11.45 3.40 9.43
CA ASN A 228 11.61 3.06 8.02
C ASN A 228 10.46 2.14 7.60
N LEU A 229 9.57 2.62 6.72
CA LEU A 229 8.52 1.81 6.13
C LEU A 229 8.91 1.38 4.73
N SER A 230 8.87 0.06 4.51
CA SER A 230 9.06 -0.54 3.19
C SER A 230 7.75 -1.15 2.70
N TYR A 231 7.21 -0.62 1.61
CA TYR A 231 6.08 -1.21 0.89
C TYR A 231 6.62 -2.09 -0.24
N SER A 232 6.16 -3.34 -0.36
CA SER A 232 6.56 -4.25 -1.42
C SER A 232 5.35 -4.80 -2.16
N TYR A 233 5.37 -4.68 -3.48
CA TYR A 233 4.38 -5.28 -4.36
C TYR A 233 5.04 -6.34 -5.24
N GLY A 234 4.48 -7.54 -5.23
CA GLY A 234 4.94 -8.70 -5.96
C GLY A 234 4.09 -8.98 -7.20
N CYS A 235 4.73 -9.47 -8.25
CA CYS A 235 4.07 -9.85 -9.50
C CYS A 235 4.74 -11.08 -10.14
N GLY A 236 4.16 -11.61 -11.22
CA GLY A 236 4.55 -12.89 -11.81
C GLY A 236 3.89 -14.08 -11.11
N ASP A 237 4.65 -15.15 -10.82
CA ASP A 237 4.15 -16.35 -10.14
C ASP A 237 3.99 -16.13 -8.62
N CYS A 238 2.92 -15.45 -8.21
CA CYS A 238 2.63 -15.22 -6.80
C CYS A 238 2.06 -16.41 -6.01
N PRO A 239 1.37 -17.41 -6.61
CA PRO A 239 0.99 -18.64 -5.90
C PRO A 239 2.17 -19.37 -5.22
N SER A 240 3.33 -19.42 -5.88
CA SER A 240 4.56 -20.07 -5.37
C SER A 240 5.50 -19.10 -4.62
N GLY A 241 5.15 -17.82 -4.57
CA GLY A 241 6.01 -16.72 -4.13
C GLY A 241 6.44 -15.86 -5.31
N CYS A 242 5.98 -14.61 -5.33
CA CYS A 242 6.08 -13.74 -6.51
C CYS A 242 7.49 -13.69 -7.10
N THR A 243 7.57 -13.86 -8.41
CA THR A 243 8.82 -13.87 -9.20
C THR A 243 9.57 -12.55 -9.14
N TYR A 244 8.82 -11.44 -9.12
CA TYR A 244 9.36 -10.10 -9.06
C TYR A 244 8.77 -9.33 -7.89
N TRP A 245 9.55 -8.40 -7.36
CA TRP A 245 9.12 -7.49 -6.30
C TRP A 245 9.58 -6.07 -6.58
N ARG A 246 8.66 -5.13 -6.47
CA ARG A 246 8.91 -3.68 -6.45
C ARG A 246 8.78 -3.20 -5.01
N ILE A 247 9.79 -2.52 -4.49
CA ILE A 247 9.91 -2.13 -3.08
C ILE A 247 10.14 -0.64 -2.98
N TRP A 248 9.26 0.07 -2.28
CA TRP A 248 9.39 1.49 -1.98
C TRP A 248 9.76 1.69 -0.52
N LYS A 249 10.79 2.49 -0.27
CA LYS A 249 11.32 2.74 1.07
C LYS A 249 11.14 4.20 1.46
N PHE A 250 10.63 4.40 2.68
CA PHE A 250 10.37 5.70 3.27
C PHE A 250 10.95 5.76 4.67
N LEU A 251 11.41 6.95 5.06
CA LEU A 251 11.75 7.24 6.44
C LEU A 251 10.73 8.24 6.99
N ILE A 252 10.11 7.90 8.11
CA ILE A 252 9.11 8.71 8.78
C ILE A 252 9.74 9.28 10.04
N HIS A 253 9.76 10.61 10.10
CA HIS A 253 10.33 11.35 11.22
C HIS A 253 9.31 11.56 12.34
N ALA A 254 9.79 11.88 13.55
CA ALA A 254 8.95 12.10 14.72
C ALA A 254 7.92 13.23 14.54
N ASN A 255 8.23 14.21 13.67
CA ASN A 255 7.36 15.33 13.28
C ASN A 255 6.36 14.98 12.16
N CYS A 256 6.28 13.71 11.74
CA CYS A 256 5.42 13.21 10.65
C CYS A 256 5.85 13.57 9.23
N SER A 257 6.95 14.31 9.04
CA SER A 257 7.54 14.45 7.70
C SER A 257 8.04 13.09 7.20
N VAL A 258 8.04 12.95 5.88
CA VAL A 258 8.38 11.69 5.20
C VAL A 258 9.50 11.96 4.21
N ASP A 259 10.62 11.25 4.36
CA ASP A 259 11.64 11.18 3.32
C ASP A 259 11.35 9.98 2.41
N TYR A 260 11.23 10.21 1.11
CA TYR A 260 11.30 9.13 0.13
C TYR A 260 12.77 8.73 -0.08
N ILE A 261 13.10 7.48 0.26
CA ILE A 261 14.49 7.01 0.28
C ILE A 261 14.88 6.43 -1.07
N SER A 262 14.13 5.42 -1.54
CA SER A 262 14.47 4.73 -2.79
C SER A 262 13.34 3.84 -3.27
N ILE A 263 13.50 3.42 -4.52
CA ILE A 263 12.83 2.26 -5.08
C ILE A 263 13.84 1.15 -5.36
N GLN A 264 13.46 -0.08 -5.06
CA GLN A 264 14.27 -1.27 -5.27
C GLN A 264 13.44 -2.33 -5.99
N ASN A 265 14.11 -3.06 -6.87
CA ASN A 265 13.52 -4.05 -7.75
C ASN A 265 14.26 -5.38 -7.55
N TYR A 266 13.53 -6.46 -7.24
CA TYR A 266 14.09 -7.80 -6.98
C TYR A 266 13.51 -8.83 -7.95
N GLY A 267 14.35 -9.73 -8.47
CA GLY A 267 14.04 -10.66 -9.57
C GLY A 267 15.04 -10.52 -10.74
N ASN A 268 14.96 -11.34 -11.79
CA ASN A 268 15.80 -11.18 -12.98
C ASN A 268 15.11 -10.22 -13.98
N TRP A 269 15.39 -8.92 -13.86
CA TRP A 269 14.75 -7.85 -14.64
C TRP A 269 15.23 -7.70 -16.10
N PHE A 270 16.26 -8.46 -16.49
CA PHE A 270 17.00 -8.27 -17.75
C PHE A 270 16.25 -8.65 -19.05
N GLN A 271 14.97 -9.03 -18.99
CA GLN A 271 14.20 -9.45 -20.18
C GLN A 271 13.09 -8.48 -20.59
N TRP A 272 12.83 -7.41 -19.82
CA TRP A 272 11.68 -6.53 -20.05
C TRP A 272 12.12 -5.07 -20.24
N LEU A 273 11.57 -4.39 -21.25
CA LEU A 273 11.78 -2.96 -21.52
C LEU A 273 10.99 -2.05 -20.53
N SER A 274 10.11 -2.63 -19.70
CA SER A 274 9.25 -1.95 -18.71
C SER A 274 9.10 -2.76 -17.41
N ASP A 275 8.61 -2.12 -16.33
CA ASP A 275 8.44 -2.77 -15.03
C ASP A 275 7.24 -3.76 -15.04
N PRO A 276 7.46 -5.07 -14.87
CA PRO A 276 6.41 -6.09 -14.94
C PRO A 276 5.38 -5.98 -13.80
N CYS A 277 5.72 -5.34 -12.68
CA CYS A 277 4.83 -5.15 -11.55
C CYS A 277 3.92 -3.93 -11.72
N LEU A 278 4.29 -2.99 -12.59
CA LEU A 278 3.44 -1.86 -12.99
C LEU A 278 2.54 -2.17 -14.19
N GLN A 279 2.53 -3.40 -14.73
CA GLN A 279 1.77 -3.73 -15.93
C GLN A 279 0.26 -3.42 -15.81
N TYR A 280 -0.27 -3.39 -14.59
CA TYR A 280 -1.67 -3.13 -14.26
C TYR A 280 -2.03 -1.64 -14.12
N MET A 281 -1.06 -0.72 -14.24
CA MET A 281 -1.25 0.72 -14.06
C MET A 281 -0.51 1.44 -15.18
N GLN A 282 -1.24 2.15 -16.02
CA GLN A 282 -0.68 2.80 -17.20
C GLN A 282 -0.86 4.31 -17.12
N ASN A 283 0.24 5.04 -16.98
CA ASN A 283 0.20 6.50 -17.05
C ASN A 283 0.06 6.94 -18.51
N ILE A 284 -1.00 7.71 -18.78
CA ILE A 284 -1.19 8.44 -20.02
C ILE A 284 -0.70 9.86 -19.77
N GLU A 285 0.56 10.08 -20.14
CA GLU A 285 1.22 11.37 -20.00
C GLU A 285 0.76 12.33 -21.11
N MET A 286 0.33 13.52 -20.70
CA MET A 286 -0.29 14.53 -21.55
C MET A 286 0.33 15.89 -21.29
N CYS A 287 0.35 16.73 -22.33
CA CYS A 287 0.82 18.10 -22.21
C CYS A 287 -0.31 19.06 -21.80
N PRO A 288 -0.05 20.03 -20.91
CA PRO A 288 -1.02 21.07 -20.60
C PRO A 288 -1.22 22.03 -21.79
N THR A 289 -2.24 22.89 -21.79
CA THR A 289 -3.39 22.92 -20.86
C THR A 289 -4.53 22.02 -21.33
N VAL A 290 -4.44 21.51 -22.56
CA VAL A 290 -5.39 20.59 -23.17
C VAL A 290 -4.64 19.62 -24.08
N ALA A 291 -5.02 18.36 -24.08
CA ALA A 291 -4.41 17.35 -24.95
C ALA A 291 -5.40 16.26 -25.34
N SER A 292 -5.03 15.50 -26.36
CA SER A 292 -5.76 14.31 -26.80
C SER A 292 -4.84 13.10 -26.72
N ALA A 293 -5.41 11.93 -26.44
CA ALA A 293 -4.67 10.68 -26.30
C ALA A 293 -5.53 9.51 -26.79
N VAL A 294 -4.88 8.37 -27.01
CA VAL A 294 -5.58 7.11 -27.31
C VAL A 294 -5.13 6.06 -26.31
N ILE A 295 -6.10 5.42 -25.68
CA ILE A 295 -5.89 4.31 -24.75
C ILE A 295 -6.22 3.02 -25.47
N TYR A 296 -5.29 2.07 -25.44
CA TYR A 296 -5.48 0.73 -25.97
C TYR A 296 -5.51 -0.28 -24.83
N ALA A 297 -6.68 -0.87 -24.59
CA ALA A 297 -6.79 -2.02 -23.71
C ALA A 297 -6.34 -3.28 -24.45
N ALA A 298 -5.33 -3.97 -23.90
CA ALA A 298 -4.84 -5.24 -24.39
C ALA A 298 -5.82 -6.41 -24.08
N ASP A 299 -7.06 -6.29 -24.57
CA ASP A 299 -8.06 -7.35 -24.57
C ASP A 299 -8.54 -7.56 -26.02
N HIS A 300 -8.50 -8.80 -26.49
CA HIS A 300 -8.90 -9.17 -27.85
C HIS A 300 -10.01 -10.23 -27.84
N THR A 301 -10.75 -10.33 -26.74
CA THR A 301 -11.87 -11.27 -26.62
C THR A 301 -12.98 -10.88 -27.59
N VAL A 302 -13.48 -11.86 -28.36
CA VAL A 302 -14.54 -11.68 -29.35
C VAL A 302 -15.90 -12.00 -28.72
N ASN A 303 -16.99 -11.38 -29.20
CA ASN A 303 -18.36 -11.57 -28.71
C ASN A 303 -18.56 -11.24 -27.22
N VAL A 304 -17.87 -10.20 -26.75
CA VAL A 304 -18.05 -9.65 -25.41
C VAL A 304 -18.49 -8.21 -25.50
N GLU A 305 -19.22 -7.76 -24.48
CA GLU A 305 -19.63 -6.37 -24.31
C GLU A 305 -18.53 -5.61 -23.58
N TYR A 306 -18.07 -4.51 -24.16
CA TYR A 306 -17.11 -3.60 -23.55
C TYR A 306 -17.79 -2.31 -23.10
N GLN A 307 -17.35 -1.78 -21.97
CA GLN A 307 -17.80 -0.48 -21.46
C GLN A 307 -16.68 0.21 -20.70
N TRP A 308 -16.21 1.36 -21.21
CA TRP A 308 -15.26 2.20 -20.48
C TRP A 308 -15.94 2.90 -19.30
N GLN A 309 -15.19 3.08 -18.23
CA GLN A 309 -15.58 3.81 -17.03
C GLN A 309 -14.50 4.82 -16.66
N ILE A 310 -14.93 5.91 -16.02
CA ILE A 310 -14.06 6.92 -15.43
C ILE A 310 -14.19 6.92 -13.91
N SER A 311 -13.08 7.14 -13.22
CA SER A 311 -13.07 7.51 -11.80
C SER A 311 -12.38 8.86 -11.63
N VAL A 312 -13.11 9.82 -11.05
CA VAL A 312 -12.63 11.18 -10.80
C VAL A 312 -12.08 11.36 -9.38
N ASP A 313 -12.50 10.50 -8.45
CA ASP A 313 -12.05 10.46 -7.04
C ASP A 313 -11.06 9.31 -6.79
N GLY A 314 -10.75 8.54 -7.83
CA GLY A 314 -9.88 7.37 -7.78
C GLY A 314 -10.46 6.15 -7.07
N ILE A 315 -11.73 6.19 -6.65
CA ILE A 315 -12.42 5.14 -5.89
C ILE A 315 -13.66 4.65 -6.63
N ASN A 316 -14.54 5.58 -7.03
CA ASN A 316 -15.82 5.28 -7.66
C ASN A 316 -15.70 5.38 -9.18
N TYR A 317 -16.20 4.35 -9.89
CA TYR A 317 -16.18 4.28 -11.35
C TYR A 317 -17.57 4.44 -11.92
N ASN A 318 -17.71 5.36 -12.87
CA ASN A 318 -18.95 5.65 -13.58
C ASN A 318 -18.79 5.32 -15.08
N ASN A 319 -19.82 4.73 -15.69
CA ASN A 319 -19.82 4.49 -17.14
C ASN A 319 -19.74 5.81 -17.90
N ILE A 320 -18.92 5.84 -18.96
CA ILE A 320 -18.83 6.98 -19.88
C ILE A 320 -19.53 6.68 -21.21
N ASN A 321 -20.07 7.72 -21.84
CA ASN A 321 -20.71 7.66 -23.15
C ASN A 321 -19.87 8.44 -24.18
N ASN A 322 -19.98 8.08 -25.46
CA ASN A 322 -19.35 8.85 -26.53
C ASN A 322 -19.89 10.29 -26.53
N ASN A 323 -19.00 11.27 -26.58
CA ASN A 323 -19.30 12.70 -26.58
C ASN A 323 -18.12 13.50 -27.16
N SER A 324 -18.03 14.81 -26.88
CA SER A 324 -16.92 15.65 -27.34
C SER A 324 -15.55 15.22 -26.82
N ASN A 325 -15.50 14.55 -25.65
CA ASN A 325 -14.27 14.18 -24.96
C ASN A 325 -13.92 12.70 -25.13
N TYR A 326 -14.91 11.86 -25.48
CA TYR A 326 -14.76 10.41 -25.58
C TYR A 326 -15.31 9.86 -26.89
N THR A 327 -14.53 9.03 -27.58
CA THR A 327 -15.05 8.15 -28.64
C THR A 327 -14.51 6.73 -28.48
N GLY A 328 -15.28 5.73 -28.91
CA GLY A 328 -14.90 4.31 -28.78
C GLY A 328 -15.21 3.68 -27.42
N VAL A 329 -16.13 4.24 -26.61
CA VAL A 329 -16.41 3.79 -25.23
C VAL A 329 -16.90 2.33 -25.09
N ASN A 330 -17.35 1.70 -26.17
CA ASN A 330 -17.75 0.29 -26.20
C ASN A 330 -16.77 -0.60 -26.97
N THR A 331 -15.52 -0.16 -27.09
CA THR A 331 -14.45 -0.91 -27.76
C THR A 331 -13.24 -1.02 -26.84
N THR A 332 -12.23 -1.79 -27.25
CA THR A 332 -10.96 -1.88 -26.51
C THR A 332 -10.06 -0.66 -26.74
N THR A 333 -10.46 0.27 -27.60
CA THR A 333 -9.75 1.53 -27.87
C THR A 333 -10.59 2.71 -27.44
N LEU A 334 -10.12 3.46 -26.44
CA LEU A 334 -10.75 4.71 -26.02
C LEU A 334 -9.95 5.90 -26.57
N HIS A 335 -10.62 6.74 -27.34
CA HIS A 335 -10.06 8.02 -27.76
C HIS A 335 -10.48 9.11 -26.77
N LEU A 336 -9.48 9.79 -26.23
CA LEU A 336 -9.63 10.94 -25.36
C LEU A 336 -9.34 12.21 -26.17
N ASN A 337 -10.32 13.11 -26.25
CA ASN A 337 -10.26 14.28 -27.10
C ASN A 337 -10.37 15.55 -26.27
N ASN A 338 -9.47 16.51 -26.48
CA ASN A 338 -9.51 17.83 -25.85
C ASN A 338 -9.65 17.77 -24.31
N ILE A 339 -8.91 16.86 -23.68
CA ILE A 339 -8.91 16.68 -22.23
C ILE A 339 -8.19 17.87 -21.58
N PRO A 340 -8.83 18.63 -20.68
CA PRO A 340 -8.19 19.74 -19.99
C PRO A 340 -7.26 19.23 -18.88
N SER A 341 -6.25 20.03 -18.55
CA SER A 341 -5.25 19.72 -17.52
C SER A 341 -5.84 19.51 -16.12
N SER A 342 -7.01 20.10 -15.85
CA SER A 342 -7.77 19.90 -14.61
C SER A 342 -8.25 18.47 -14.40
N TRP A 343 -8.11 17.58 -15.39
CA TRP A 343 -8.41 16.16 -15.26
C TRP A 343 -7.19 15.34 -14.85
N ASN A 344 -6.07 15.98 -14.49
CA ASN A 344 -4.90 15.29 -13.94
C ASN A 344 -5.29 14.48 -12.69
N GLY A 345 -4.97 13.19 -12.67
CA GLY A 345 -5.35 12.25 -11.62
C GLY A 345 -6.61 11.42 -11.92
N TYR A 346 -7.39 11.76 -12.95
CA TYR A 346 -8.54 10.92 -13.36
C TYR A 346 -8.08 9.56 -13.87
N LYS A 347 -8.89 8.52 -13.58
CA LYS A 347 -8.64 7.14 -13.98
C LYS A 347 -9.65 6.65 -15.00
N TYR A 348 -9.21 5.78 -15.89
CA TYR A 348 -10.06 5.07 -16.83
C TYR A 348 -9.87 3.56 -16.69
N SER A 349 -10.96 2.81 -16.76
CA SER A 349 -10.94 1.34 -16.75
C SER A 349 -11.95 0.79 -17.74
N LEU A 350 -11.64 -0.39 -18.29
CA LEU A 350 -12.55 -1.12 -19.16
C LEU A 350 -13.32 -2.19 -18.39
N LEU A 351 -14.63 -2.28 -18.59
CA LEU A 351 -15.44 -3.45 -18.26
C LEU A 351 -15.52 -4.39 -19.47
N ARG A 352 -15.51 -5.69 -19.19
CA ARG A 352 -15.85 -6.77 -20.13
C ARG A 352 -16.98 -7.60 -19.53
N ASN A 353 -18.14 -7.67 -20.20
CA ASN A 353 -19.34 -8.36 -19.72
C ASN A 353 -19.70 -7.97 -18.26
N GLY A 354 -19.60 -6.67 -17.94
CA GLY A 354 -19.84 -6.15 -16.59
C GLY A 354 -18.72 -6.37 -15.56
N GLN A 355 -17.66 -7.12 -15.90
CA GLN A 355 -16.51 -7.33 -15.04
C GLN A 355 -15.37 -6.35 -15.37
N ARG A 356 -14.85 -5.65 -14.37
CA ARG A 356 -13.72 -4.73 -14.55
C ARG A 356 -12.42 -5.46 -14.84
N LEU A 357 -11.70 -5.02 -15.87
CA LEU A 357 -10.32 -5.46 -16.13
C LEU A 357 -9.39 -4.90 -15.05
N LYS A 358 -8.35 -5.65 -14.69
CA LYS A 358 -7.41 -5.25 -13.62
C LYS A 358 -6.38 -4.21 -14.08
N VAL A 359 -6.67 -3.44 -15.13
CA VAL A 359 -5.76 -2.41 -15.66
C VAL A 359 -6.46 -1.07 -15.61
N ASP A 360 -5.87 -0.14 -14.86
CA ASP A 360 -6.31 1.25 -14.76
C ASP A 360 -5.35 2.16 -15.54
N TYR A 361 -5.91 3.15 -16.23
CA TYR A 361 -5.18 4.15 -17.01
C TYR A 361 -5.31 5.51 -16.35
N TYR A 362 -4.18 6.16 -16.08
CA TYR A 362 -4.10 7.40 -15.30
C TYR A 362 -3.81 8.57 -16.21
N ILE A 363 -4.65 9.60 -16.17
CA ILE A 363 -4.33 10.85 -16.85
C ILE A 363 -3.33 11.62 -16.02
N ARG A 364 -2.21 11.96 -16.64
CA ARG A 364 -1.16 12.74 -15.99
C ARG A 364 -0.72 13.87 -16.88
N PHE A 365 -0.98 15.09 -16.43
CA PHE A 365 -0.45 16.27 -17.09
C PHE A 365 0.93 16.54 -16.53
N ILE A 366 1.96 16.28 -17.33
CA ILE A 366 3.35 16.37 -16.92
C ILE A 366 4.11 17.26 -17.88
N ASN A 367 4.99 18.11 -17.35
CA ASN A 367 5.85 18.94 -18.17
C ASN A 367 7.28 18.89 -17.62
N ASN A 368 8.19 18.33 -18.42
CA ASN A 368 9.58 18.15 -18.04
C ASN A 368 10.38 19.38 -18.44
N CYS A 369 11.17 19.90 -17.52
CA CYS A 369 12.17 20.90 -17.84
C CYS A 369 13.30 20.24 -18.65
N ILE A 370 13.51 20.72 -19.87
CA ILE A 370 14.54 20.27 -20.81
C ILE A 370 15.67 21.30 -20.99
N ASN A 371 15.51 22.54 -20.48
CA ASN A 371 16.51 23.61 -20.54
C ASN A 371 17.12 23.80 -21.94
N ALA A 372 16.30 23.70 -22.98
CA ALA A 372 16.78 23.68 -24.36
C ALA A 372 17.07 25.07 -24.94
N VAL A 373 16.49 26.13 -24.36
CA VAL A 373 16.58 27.50 -24.88
C VAL A 373 17.35 28.40 -23.92
N SER A 374 17.03 28.34 -22.63
CA SER A 374 17.63 29.18 -21.60
C SER A 374 17.59 28.47 -20.24
N THR A 375 17.80 29.23 -19.17
CA THR A 375 17.61 28.79 -17.78
C THR A 375 16.43 29.48 -17.10
N ASN A 376 15.58 30.20 -17.82
CA ASN A 376 14.39 30.85 -17.26
C ASN A 376 13.17 29.92 -17.33
N TRP A 377 12.36 29.91 -16.27
CA TRP A 377 11.09 29.18 -16.22
C TRP A 377 10.12 29.66 -17.31
N GLU A 378 10.09 30.97 -17.56
CA GLU A 378 9.12 31.64 -18.44
C GLU A 378 9.32 31.36 -19.93
N ASP A 379 10.46 30.76 -20.30
CA ASP A 379 10.70 30.38 -21.68
C ASP A 379 10.02 29.04 -21.99
N ALA A 380 8.91 29.09 -22.71
CA ALA A 380 8.11 27.91 -23.10
C ALA A 380 8.94 26.81 -23.80
N GLY A 381 10.02 27.19 -24.51
CA GLY A 381 10.94 26.26 -25.14
C GLY A 381 11.83 25.45 -24.18
N ASN A 382 11.89 25.81 -22.90
CA ASN A 382 12.56 25.01 -21.87
C ASN A 382 11.71 23.85 -21.35
N TRP A 383 10.48 23.71 -21.84
CA TRP A 383 9.51 22.73 -21.39
C TRP A 383 9.25 21.69 -22.48
N SER A 384 9.18 20.42 -22.12
CA SER A 384 9.02 19.30 -23.07
C SER A 384 7.75 19.42 -23.91
N CYS A 385 6.74 20.12 -23.38
CA CYS A 385 5.48 20.37 -24.07
C CYS A 385 5.46 21.63 -24.93
N GLY A 386 6.55 22.41 -24.97
CA GLY A 386 6.63 23.67 -25.71
C GLY A 386 5.69 24.76 -25.18
N VAL A 387 5.13 24.57 -24.00
CA VAL A 387 4.20 25.47 -23.30
C VAL A 387 4.57 25.53 -21.83
N LEU A 388 4.17 26.61 -21.15
CA LEU A 388 4.41 26.76 -19.72
C LEU A 388 3.51 25.81 -18.91
N PRO A 389 4.02 25.23 -17.79
CA PRO A 389 3.19 24.50 -16.84
C PRO A 389 2.08 25.37 -16.26
N ASP A 390 0.90 24.79 -16.04
CA ASP A 390 -0.24 25.42 -15.37
C ASP A 390 -0.49 24.86 -13.97
N SER A 391 -1.55 25.35 -13.31
CA SER A 391 -1.97 24.95 -11.96
C SER A 391 -2.22 23.46 -11.77
N ASN A 392 -2.47 22.71 -12.84
CA ASN A 392 -2.79 21.28 -12.81
C ASN A 392 -1.63 20.42 -13.33
N THR A 393 -0.47 21.03 -13.62
CA THR A 393 0.66 20.35 -14.23
C THR A 393 1.64 19.82 -13.18
N ASP A 394 2.06 18.56 -13.32
CA ASP A 394 3.20 17.98 -12.63
C ASP A 394 4.50 18.43 -13.31
N VAL A 395 5.33 19.18 -12.60
CA VAL A 395 6.60 19.66 -13.13
C VAL A 395 7.74 18.74 -12.70
N VAL A 396 8.61 18.37 -13.65
CA VAL A 396 9.83 17.61 -13.35
C VAL A 396 11.06 18.34 -13.86
N ILE A 397 11.95 18.72 -12.94
CA ILE A 397 13.26 19.31 -13.25
C ILE A 397 14.31 18.21 -13.09
N LYS A 398 14.79 17.70 -14.23
CA LYS A 398 15.67 16.53 -14.24
C LYS A 398 17.13 16.87 -14.03
N GLN A 399 17.57 18.05 -14.47
CA GLN A 399 18.95 18.50 -14.40
C GLN A 399 19.06 20.01 -14.60
N GLY A 400 20.19 20.59 -14.19
CA GLY A 400 20.50 22.00 -14.43
C GLY A 400 19.85 22.93 -13.41
N THR A 401 20.01 24.24 -13.64
CA THR A 401 19.47 25.29 -12.79
C THR A 401 18.40 26.05 -13.57
N LEU A 402 17.21 26.16 -13.01
CA LEU A 402 16.10 26.94 -13.56
C LEU A 402 15.83 28.15 -12.66
N TYR A 403 15.53 29.30 -13.24
CA TYR A 403 15.21 30.55 -12.54
C TYR A 403 13.74 30.89 -12.77
N LEU A 404 12.98 30.99 -11.69
CA LEU A 404 11.60 31.44 -11.70
C LEU A 404 11.55 32.93 -11.38
N ASN A 405 11.10 33.74 -12.33
CA ASN A 405 11.08 35.20 -12.25
C ASN A 405 9.66 35.77 -12.10
N THR A 406 8.65 34.92 -12.22
CA THR A 406 7.22 35.30 -12.17
C THR A 406 6.46 34.47 -11.14
N ASN A 407 5.25 34.93 -10.79
CA ASN A 407 4.36 34.14 -9.94
C ASN A 407 3.74 33.01 -10.75
N VAL A 408 3.95 31.78 -10.29
CA VAL A 408 3.49 30.57 -10.97
C VAL A 408 2.80 29.67 -9.96
N SER A 409 1.70 29.05 -10.40
CA SER A 409 1.05 27.97 -9.69
C SER A 409 1.19 26.68 -10.50
N VAL A 410 1.59 25.59 -9.85
CA VAL A 410 1.64 24.25 -10.43
C VAL A 410 1.05 23.23 -9.47
N ARG A 411 0.71 22.04 -9.99
CA ARG A 411 0.15 20.97 -9.15
C ARG A 411 1.21 20.39 -8.25
N SER A 412 2.31 19.94 -8.84
CA SER A 412 3.43 19.35 -8.13
C SER A 412 4.76 19.75 -8.77
N ILE A 413 5.84 19.68 -7.99
CA ILE A 413 7.19 19.86 -8.51
C ILE A 413 8.12 18.77 -7.99
N THR A 414 8.80 18.09 -8.92
CA THR A 414 9.84 17.11 -8.64
C THR A 414 11.17 17.65 -9.14
N ILE A 415 12.15 17.79 -8.25
CA ILE A 415 13.51 18.22 -8.59
C ILE A 415 14.44 17.03 -8.35
N LEU A 416 15.06 16.50 -9.40
CA LEU A 416 15.94 15.35 -9.29
C LEU A 416 17.33 15.76 -8.74
N PRO A 417 18.09 14.82 -8.13
CA PRO A 417 19.42 15.11 -7.62
C PRO A 417 20.33 15.76 -8.67
N GLY A 418 20.96 16.87 -8.32
CA GLY A 418 21.81 17.66 -9.22
C GLY A 418 21.06 18.72 -10.05
N ALA A 419 19.74 18.82 -9.92
CA ALA A 419 18.96 19.94 -10.43
C ALA A 419 18.66 20.98 -9.33
N SER A 420 18.37 22.21 -9.72
CA SER A 420 17.92 23.26 -8.80
C SER A 420 16.90 24.21 -9.44
N LEU A 421 16.01 24.73 -8.60
CA LEU A 421 15.09 25.81 -8.95
C LEU A 421 15.37 27.00 -8.04
N ASN A 422 15.74 28.13 -8.64
CA ASN A 422 15.98 29.38 -7.94
C ASN A 422 14.78 30.31 -8.15
N ILE A 423 14.13 30.73 -7.07
CA ILE A 423 13.02 31.67 -7.12
C ILE A 423 13.58 33.09 -6.93
N SER A 424 13.44 33.92 -7.95
CA SER A 424 13.94 35.30 -7.95
C SER A 424 13.18 36.16 -6.92
N PRO A 425 13.81 37.20 -6.34
CA PRO A 425 13.15 38.07 -5.37
C PRO A 425 11.83 38.65 -5.91
N GLY A 426 10.75 38.47 -5.16
CA GLY A 426 9.41 38.93 -5.52
C GLY A 426 8.57 37.94 -6.34
N ALA A 427 9.16 36.84 -6.82
CA ALA A 427 8.43 35.74 -7.45
C ALA A 427 7.89 34.76 -6.40
N LEU A 428 6.74 34.15 -6.70
CA LEU A 428 6.07 33.16 -5.86
C LEU A 428 5.82 31.87 -6.65
N LEU A 429 6.27 30.75 -6.11
CA LEU A 429 5.84 29.43 -6.56
C LEU A 429 4.74 28.92 -5.61
N THR A 430 3.55 28.69 -6.14
CA THR A 430 2.44 28.08 -5.41
C THR A 430 2.26 26.63 -5.84
N LEU A 431 2.29 25.71 -4.88
CA LEU A 431 1.96 24.30 -5.11
C LEU A 431 0.51 24.08 -4.65
N LEU A 432 -0.36 23.68 -5.57
CA LEU A 432 -1.80 23.63 -5.32
C LEU A 432 -2.30 22.32 -4.71
N ASN A 433 -1.45 21.29 -4.63
CA ASN A 433 -1.67 20.05 -3.89
C ASN A 433 -3.13 19.54 -3.92
N GLU A 434 -3.57 19.02 -5.06
CA GLU A 434 -4.81 18.22 -5.14
C GLU A 434 -4.51 16.71 -5.13
#